data_AF-A0A2T7PA86-F1
#
_entry.id   AF-A0A2T7PA86-F1
#
_cell.length_a   1.000
_cell.length_b   1.000
_cell.length_c   1.000
_cell.angle_alpha   90.00
_cell.angle_beta   90.00
_cell.angle_gamma   90.00
#
_symmetry.space_group_name_H-M   'P 1'
#
loop_
_entity.id
_entity.type
_entity.pdbx_description
1 polymer ?
#
loop_
_entity_poly.entity_id
_entity_poly.type
_entity_poly.pdbx_seq_one_letter_code
_entity_poly.pdbx_strand_id
1 'polypeptide(L)'
;MAVLILGAGRVSGPVFEYFHRKGISFSVVSAIQKELNSVKSSYASAQCYNLNLPKDVAQLPSLIALHKVVLQVVDAGIIFLCECGLDPGIDHMLAKQAIQDVKDRGGEVTSFISWCGGLPAPECSNNVLKYKFSWHPKGALKLYQRSAGYLENGKVIHVSGEDVLYKAHPIDLDAILPGIKFEGFPNKFLYRYLSAYGLQSCKNFARGTVRYEGFSNAMLALVQTDLFSDIAVPQLQPDAPDITWREFLSWLARGSYDDKELESVLLSRVGNSHSRLDTLKELGLLSDTKVDKKGTPIDTLCHYLQQKLSYAPGERDMVIMVNELQSEFPRQSDSAHQQQEVTTIQHAGKPSSSALTGYALRYDGSATTTMIVGMIPMKKIVVRVFSLLFLGINQKECNATTHFRCQNGRCIPRRWKCDRYNDCGDASDETGCPTLHPSQCYDVFLTSECALLNSTYPPICLDHVMSYKFCRNFCGHCEGSADDLTWPFRGPLLGLGFLRP
;
A
#
# COMPACT_ATOMS: atom_id res chain seq x y z
N MET A 1 -30.78 -15.03 -3.22
CA MET A 1 -31.26 -13.63 -3.24
C MET A 1 -30.85 -13.06 -4.60
N ALA A 2 -31.78 -12.61 -5.44
CA ALA A 2 -31.44 -12.16 -6.79
C ALA A 2 -31.01 -10.69 -6.76
N VAL A 3 -29.75 -10.42 -7.12
CA VAL A 3 -29.14 -9.08 -7.11
C VAL A 3 -29.01 -8.58 -8.55
N LEU A 4 -29.46 -7.37 -8.84
CA LEU A 4 -29.25 -6.68 -10.13
C LEU A 4 -28.13 -5.66 -9.99
N ILE A 5 -27.15 -5.66 -10.88
CA ILE A 5 -26.03 -4.72 -10.88
C ILE A 5 -26.09 -3.88 -12.16
N LEU A 6 -26.21 -2.57 -12.00
CA LEU A 6 -26.22 -1.60 -13.09
C LEU A 6 -24.78 -1.13 -13.32
N GLY A 7 -24.19 -1.58 -14.43
CA GLY A 7 -22.81 -1.31 -14.85
C GLY A 7 -21.90 -2.55 -14.78
N ALA A 8 -21.24 -2.89 -15.88
CA ALA A 8 -20.32 -4.04 -16.01
C ALA A 8 -18.83 -3.66 -16.02
N GLY A 9 -18.50 -2.41 -15.66
CA GLY A 9 -17.15 -1.88 -15.72
C GLY A 9 -16.22 -2.33 -14.58
N ARG A 10 -14.96 -1.88 -14.63
CA ARG A 10 -13.91 -2.23 -13.65
C ARG A 10 -14.28 -1.95 -12.19
N VAL A 11 -15.12 -0.95 -11.95
CA VAL A 11 -15.58 -0.56 -10.60
C VAL A 11 -16.49 -1.63 -9.99
N SER A 12 -17.27 -2.33 -10.81
CA SER A 12 -18.19 -3.40 -10.38
C SER A 12 -17.50 -4.77 -10.23
N GLY A 13 -16.27 -4.92 -10.72
CA GLY A 13 -15.51 -6.18 -10.71
C GLY A 13 -15.40 -6.85 -9.33
N PRO A 14 -14.97 -6.13 -8.28
CA PRO A 14 -14.88 -6.69 -6.92
C PRO A 14 -16.23 -7.17 -6.37
N VAL A 15 -17.33 -6.54 -6.79
CA VAL A 15 -18.70 -6.90 -6.38
C VAL A 15 -19.11 -8.24 -7.02
N PHE A 16 -18.78 -8.44 -8.30
CA PHE A 16 -19.02 -9.71 -9.00
C PHE A 16 -18.26 -10.86 -8.33
N GLU A 17 -16.98 -10.65 -8.04
CA GLU A 17 -16.10 -11.60 -7.34
C GLU A 17 -16.67 -12.00 -5.97
N TYR A 18 -17.13 -11.01 -5.19
CA TYR A 18 -17.73 -11.25 -3.88
C TYR A 18 -18.98 -12.13 -3.98
N PHE A 19 -19.92 -11.79 -4.86
CA PHE A 19 -21.15 -12.57 -5.01
C PHE A 19 -20.89 -13.98 -5.54
N HIS A 20 -19.98 -14.12 -6.50
CA HIS A 20 -19.56 -15.41 -7.02
C HIS A 20 -19.00 -16.30 -5.90
N ARG A 21 -18.07 -15.80 -5.08
CA ARG A 21 -17.50 -16.55 -3.95
C ARG A 21 -18.53 -16.91 -2.87
N LYS A 22 -19.57 -16.11 -2.70
CA LYS A 22 -20.67 -16.36 -1.75
C LYS A 22 -21.80 -17.21 -2.34
N GLY A 23 -21.69 -17.66 -3.59
CA GLY A 23 -22.75 -18.43 -4.26
C GLY A 23 -24.05 -17.64 -4.46
N ILE A 24 -23.97 -16.32 -4.49
CA ILE A 24 -25.13 -15.44 -4.67
C ILE A 24 -25.32 -15.21 -6.17
N SER A 25 -26.49 -15.59 -6.71
CA SER A 25 -26.84 -15.31 -8.09
C SER A 25 -27.07 -13.81 -8.31
N PHE A 26 -26.45 -13.27 -9.37
CA PHE A 26 -26.58 -11.87 -9.73
C PHE A 26 -26.79 -11.69 -11.24
N SER A 27 -27.38 -10.56 -11.57
CA SER A 27 -27.65 -10.09 -12.93
C SER A 27 -26.87 -8.80 -13.17
N VAL A 28 -26.37 -8.57 -14.37
CA VAL A 28 -25.59 -7.39 -14.73
C VAL A 28 -26.20 -6.71 -15.94
N VAL A 29 -26.33 -5.39 -15.89
CA VAL A 29 -26.77 -4.55 -17.01
C VAL A 29 -25.60 -3.69 -17.48
N SER A 30 -25.30 -3.67 -18.77
CA SER A 30 -24.37 -2.70 -19.36
C SER A 30 -24.73 -2.42 -20.81
N ALA A 31 -24.45 -1.20 -21.27
CA ALA A 31 -24.59 -0.82 -22.67
C ALA A 31 -23.40 -1.33 -23.52
N ILE A 32 -22.33 -1.80 -22.88
CA ILE A 32 -21.08 -2.19 -23.54
C ILE A 32 -21.00 -3.71 -23.61
N GLN A 33 -21.24 -4.26 -24.81
CA GLN A 33 -21.25 -5.71 -25.03
C GLN A 33 -19.93 -6.39 -24.64
N LYS A 34 -18.78 -5.72 -24.83
CA LYS A 34 -17.46 -6.24 -24.46
C LYS A 34 -17.34 -6.51 -22.95
N GLU A 35 -17.93 -5.65 -22.12
CA GLU A 35 -17.93 -5.83 -20.67
C GLU A 35 -18.80 -7.01 -20.25
N LEU A 36 -20.00 -7.13 -20.82
CA LEU A 36 -20.90 -8.26 -20.56
C LEU A 36 -20.28 -9.60 -20.98
N ASN A 37 -19.58 -9.63 -22.12
CA ASN A 37 -18.86 -10.83 -22.54
C ASN A 37 -17.76 -11.22 -21.54
N SER A 38 -17.05 -10.24 -20.98
CA SER A 38 -16.05 -10.45 -19.94
C SER A 38 -16.65 -10.95 -18.63
N VAL A 39 -17.83 -10.47 -18.26
CA VAL A 39 -18.56 -10.95 -17.07
C VAL A 39 -19.04 -12.37 -17.30
N LYS A 40 -19.67 -12.67 -18.44
CA LYS A 40 -20.14 -14.01 -18.78
C LYS A 40 -19.03 -15.05 -18.82
N SER A 41 -17.86 -14.70 -19.36
CA SER A 41 -16.71 -15.63 -19.41
C SER A 41 -16.12 -15.90 -18.02
N SER A 42 -16.21 -14.93 -17.11
CA SER A 42 -15.62 -15.04 -15.76
C SER A 42 -16.61 -15.60 -14.74
N TYR A 43 -17.92 -15.43 -14.95
CA TYR A 43 -18.97 -15.75 -14.00
C TYR A 43 -20.16 -16.41 -14.72
N ALA A 44 -20.07 -17.73 -14.95
CA ALA A 44 -21.07 -18.48 -15.73
C ALA A 44 -22.50 -18.43 -15.15
N SER A 45 -22.64 -18.16 -13.84
CA SER A 45 -23.94 -18.02 -13.16
C SER A 45 -24.53 -16.61 -13.24
N ALA A 46 -23.82 -15.65 -13.84
CA ALA A 46 -24.28 -14.27 -13.97
C ALA A 46 -25.20 -14.11 -15.19
N GLN A 47 -26.41 -13.59 -14.96
CA GLN A 47 -27.29 -13.18 -16.06
C GLN A 47 -26.83 -11.80 -16.56
N CYS A 48 -26.82 -11.57 -17.87
CA CYS A 48 -26.28 -10.34 -18.44
C CYS A 48 -27.26 -9.76 -19.45
N TYR A 49 -27.63 -8.50 -19.25
CA TYR A 49 -28.59 -7.75 -20.06
C TYR A 49 -27.85 -6.61 -20.76
N ASN A 50 -27.85 -6.64 -22.09
CA ASN A 50 -27.32 -5.54 -22.89
C ASN A 50 -28.41 -4.49 -23.05
N LEU A 51 -28.39 -3.48 -22.16
CA LEU A 51 -29.34 -2.37 -22.17
C LEU A 51 -28.58 -1.06 -22.06
N ASN A 52 -28.94 -0.11 -22.90
CA ASN A 52 -28.50 1.26 -22.78
C ASN A 52 -29.51 2.00 -21.90
N LEU A 53 -29.26 2.04 -20.58
CA LEU A 53 -30.23 2.54 -19.60
C LEU A 53 -30.84 3.92 -19.96
N PRO A 54 -30.09 4.93 -20.46
CA PRO A 54 -30.69 6.17 -20.95
C PRO A 54 -31.70 6.03 -22.11
N LYS A 55 -31.53 5.03 -22.99
CA LYS A 55 -32.39 4.79 -24.16
C LYS A 55 -33.48 3.74 -23.92
N ASP A 56 -33.21 2.81 -23.01
CA ASP A 56 -34.02 1.61 -22.75
C ASP A 56 -34.71 1.66 -21.37
N VAL A 57 -34.89 2.85 -20.79
CA VAL A 57 -35.48 3.07 -19.44
C VAL A 57 -36.79 2.31 -19.25
N ALA A 58 -37.62 2.18 -20.30
CA ALA A 58 -38.91 1.51 -20.25
C ALA A 58 -38.81 0.02 -19.87
N GLN A 59 -37.67 -0.62 -20.08
CA GLN A 59 -37.44 -2.03 -19.74
C GLN A 59 -36.95 -2.22 -18.29
N LEU A 60 -36.51 -1.15 -17.64
CA LEU A 60 -35.89 -1.18 -16.30
C LEU A 60 -36.88 -1.56 -15.17
N PRO A 61 -38.13 -1.07 -15.11
CA PRO A 61 -39.07 -1.43 -14.04
C PRO A 61 -39.34 -2.93 -13.95
N SER A 62 -39.54 -3.59 -15.09
CA SER A 62 -39.74 -5.03 -15.19
C SER A 62 -38.52 -5.81 -14.70
N LEU A 63 -37.32 -5.30 -15.01
CA LEU A 63 -36.07 -5.92 -14.59
C LEU A 63 -35.82 -5.73 -13.09
N ILE A 64 -36.11 -4.55 -12.54
CA ILE A 64 -36.02 -4.27 -11.11
C ILE A 64 -36.99 -5.17 -10.33
N ALA A 65 -38.23 -5.34 -10.82
CA ALA A 65 -39.24 -6.16 -10.15
C ALA A 65 -38.84 -7.65 -10.00
N LEU A 66 -37.96 -8.15 -10.87
CA LEU A 66 -37.42 -9.51 -10.81
C LEU A 66 -36.31 -9.69 -9.76
N HIS A 67 -35.78 -8.61 -9.18
CA HIS A 67 -34.62 -8.64 -8.29
C HIS A 67 -34.95 -8.02 -6.93
N LYS A 68 -34.43 -8.62 -5.86
CA LYS A 68 -34.67 -8.14 -4.49
C LYS A 68 -33.76 -6.98 -4.09
N VAL A 69 -32.60 -6.88 -4.74
CA VAL A 69 -31.58 -5.86 -4.47
C VAL A 69 -31.08 -5.34 -5.81
N VAL A 70 -31.05 -4.02 -5.98
CA VAL A 70 -30.49 -3.36 -7.17
C VAL A 70 -29.32 -2.50 -6.73
N LEU A 71 -28.16 -2.72 -7.33
CA LEU A 71 -26.90 -2.04 -7.06
C LEU A 71 -26.51 -1.23 -8.29
N GLN A 72 -26.37 0.08 -8.15
CA GLN A 72 -25.81 0.94 -9.18
C GLN A 72 -24.43 1.39 -8.71
N VAL A 73 -23.39 1.04 -9.47
CA VAL A 73 -21.98 1.33 -9.10
C VAL A 73 -21.45 2.55 -9.86
N VAL A 74 -22.34 3.47 -10.22
CA VAL A 74 -21.99 4.76 -10.83
C VAL A 74 -22.88 5.84 -10.24
N ASP A 75 -22.27 6.88 -9.67
CA ASP A 75 -22.89 8.10 -9.14
C ASP A 75 -23.81 7.97 -7.91
N ALA A 76 -23.37 7.25 -6.87
CA ALA A 76 -23.95 7.38 -5.54
C ALA A 76 -23.39 8.59 -4.74
N GLY A 77 -22.50 9.39 -5.33
CA GLY A 77 -21.68 10.37 -4.59
C GLY A 77 -20.69 9.73 -3.62
N ILE A 78 -20.42 8.42 -3.76
CA ILE A 78 -19.52 7.64 -2.90
C ILE A 78 -18.17 7.50 -3.60
N ILE A 79 -17.10 7.90 -2.91
CA ILE A 79 -15.72 7.76 -3.37
C ILE A 79 -15.12 6.48 -2.79
N PHE A 80 -14.57 5.64 -3.66
CA PHE A 80 -13.77 4.48 -3.25
C PHE A 80 -12.29 4.85 -3.30
N LEU A 81 -11.70 5.02 -2.12
CA LEU A 81 -10.26 5.16 -2.00
C LEU A 81 -9.63 3.77 -1.83
N CYS A 82 -8.84 3.36 -2.81
CA CYS A 82 -8.12 2.10 -2.84
C CYS A 82 -6.62 2.35 -2.70
N GLU A 83 -5.82 1.27 -2.56
CA GLU A 83 -4.35 1.37 -2.57
C GLU A 83 -3.84 2.42 -1.56
N CYS A 84 -4.29 2.30 -0.30
CA CYS A 84 -3.97 3.21 0.81
C CYS A 84 -3.35 2.47 2.01
N GLY A 85 -2.49 1.49 1.72
CA GLY A 85 -1.68 0.80 2.72
C GLY A 85 -0.20 1.19 2.60
N LEU A 86 0.69 0.24 2.91
CA LEU A 86 2.13 0.45 2.74
C LEU A 86 2.55 0.35 1.26
N ASP A 87 2.28 -0.80 0.64
CA ASP A 87 2.61 -1.13 -0.74
C ASP A 87 1.51 -2.09 -1.28
N PRO A 88 0.43 -1.58 -1.90
CA PRO A 88 0.27 -0.21 -2.42
C PRO A 88 -0.37 0.81 -1.44
N GLY A 89 0.18 2.03 -1.41
CA GLY A 89 -0.28 3.25 -0.74
C GLY A 89 0.82 4.27 -0.47
N ILE A 90 1.55 4.17 0.64
CA ILE A 90 2.68 5.08 0.97
C ILE A 90 3.69 5.12 -0.19
N ASP A 91 3.97 3.98 -0.82
CA ASP A 91 4.84 3.91 -1.99
C ASP A 91 4.38 4.85 -3.12
N HIS A 92 3.07 4.92 -3.39
CA HIS A 92 2.49 5.82 -4.38
C HIS A 92 2.65 7.29 -3.99
N MET A 93 2.39 7.62 -2.72
CA MET A 93 2.46 8.99 -2.23
C MET A 93 3.89 9.52 -2.34
N LEU A 94 4.87 8.76 -1.87
CA LEU A 94 6.28 9.15 -1.93
C LEU A 94 6.81 9.20 -3.36
N ALA A 95 6.44 8.22 -4.19
CA ALA A 95 6.84 8.21 -5.59
C ALA A 95 6.30 9.45 -6.30
N LYS A 96 5.00 9.74 -6.15
CA LYS A 96 4.38 10.90 -6.78
C LYS A 96 4.96 12.21 -6.28
N GLN A 97 5.21 12.35 -4.98
CA GLN A 97 5.82 13.55 -4.42
C GLN A 97 7.21 13.80 -5.03
N ALA A 98 8.10 12.79 -5.00
CA ALA A 98 9.45 12.93 -5.54
C ALA A 98 9.45 13.23 -7.06
N ILE A 99 8.57 12.58 -7.82
CA ILE A 99 8.44 12.82 -9.26
C ILE A 99 7.89 14.23 -9.53
N GLN A 100 6.94 14.70 -8.74
CA GLN A 100 6.37 16.03 -8.88
C GLN A 100 7.41 17.11 -8.53
N ASP A 101 8.20 16.92 -7.47
CA ASP A 101 9.28 17.84 -7.08
C ASP A 101 10.34 18.02 -8.21
N VAL A 102 10.61 16.96 -8.99
CA VAL A 102 11.48 17.04 -10.18
C VAL A 102 10.81 17.85 -11.29
N LYS A 103 9.54 17.56 -11.58
CA LYS A 103 8.76 18.26 -12.62
C LYS A 103 8.59 19.74 -12.33
N ASP A 104 8.34 20.11 -11.07
CA ASP A 104 8.15 21.50 -10.63
C ASP A 104 9.44 22.32 -10.79
N ARG A 105 10.60 21.66 -10.71
CA ARG A 105 11.92 22.24 -11.02
C ARG A 105 12.26 22.24 -12.51
N GLY A 106 11.34 21.80 -13.38
CA GLY A 106 11.54 21.70 -14.83
C GLY A 106 12.41 20.53 -15.28
N GLY A 107 12.61 19.52 -14.43
CA GLY A 107 13.37 18.32 -14.74
C GLY A 107 12.51 17.18 -15.29
N GLU A 108 13.19 16.20 -15.87
CA GLU A 108 12.60 14.96 -16.37
C GLU A 108 13.19 13.75 -15.62
N VAL A 109 12.33 12.80 -15.23
CA VAL A 109 12.76 11.58 -14.54
C VAL A 109 13.19 10.52 -15.55
N THR A 110 14.46 10.14 -15.54
CA THR A 110 15.05 9.20 -16.49
C THR A 110 15.21 7.78 -15.93
N SER A 111 15.24 7.63 -14.60
CA SER A 111 15.24 6.35 -13.88
C SER A 111 14.38 6.44 -12.61
N PHE A 112 13.59 5.41 -12.33
CA PHE A 112 12.85 5.27 -11.08
C PHE A 112 12.83 3.82 -10.60
N ILE A 113 13.47 3.56 -9.47
CA ILE A 113 13.51 2.24 -8.85
C ILE A 113 12.94 2.36 -7.44
N SER A 114 12.00 1.48 -7.09
CA SER A 114 11.37 1.48 -5.78
C SER A 114 11.42 0.09 -5.13
N TRP A 115 11.98 0.03 -3.93
CA TRP A 115 12.10 -1.18 -3.12
C TRP A 115 11.29 -1.03 -1.85
N CYS A 116 10.49 -2.03 -1.49
CA CYS A 116 9.76 -2.04 -0.21
C CYS A 116 9.85 -3.41 0.47
N GLY A 117 9.93 -3.45 1.80
CA GLY A 117 9.98 -4.71 2.53
C GLY A 117 9.72 -4.56 4.01
N GLY A 118 8.80 -5.38 4.53
CA GLY A 118 8.70 -5.69 5.96
C GLY A 118 9.68 -6.79 6.33
N LEU A 119 10.60 -6.50 7.24
CA LEU A 119 11.70 -7.35 7.69
C LEU A 119 11.71 -7.40 9.22
N PRO A 120 12.36 -8.40 9.85
CA PRO A 120 12.71 -8.26 11.27
C PRO A 120 13.66 -7.07 11.44
N ALA A 121 13.66 -6.44 12.62
CA ALA A 121 14.73 -5.52 12.96
C ALA A 121 16.11 -6.24 12.92
N PRO A 122 17.22 -5.55 12.66
CA PRO A 122 18.54 -6.18 12.51
C PRO A 122 18.93 -7.12 13.65
N GLU A 123 18.64 -6.75 14.90
CA GLU A 123 18.93 -7.58 16.07
C GLU A 123 18.05 -8.85 16.17
N CYS A 124 16.94 -8.89 15.42
CA CYS A 124 15.99 -10.00 15.34
C CYS A 124 16.13 -10.82 14.04
N SER A 125 17.13 -10.53 13.18
CA SER A 125 17.32 -11.23 11.91
C SER A 125 18.22 -12.48 12.04
N ASN A 126 18.33 -13.07 13.23
CA ASN A 126 19.26 -14.13 13.61
C ASN A 126 18.83 -15.53 13.17
N ASN A 127 18.37 -15.68 11.92
CA ASN A 127 18.06 -16.98 11.33
C ASN A 127 18.62 -17.07 9.91
N VAL A 128 18.67 -18.27 9.35
CA VAL A 128 19.31 -18.51 8.04
C VAL A 128 18.63 -17.79 6.87
N LEU A 129 17.31 -17.56 6.96
CA LEU A 129 16.60 -16.73 5.98
C LEU A 129 16.72 -15.23 6.29
N LYS A 130 17.23 -14.85 7.47
CA LYS A 130 17.18 -13.49 8.02
C LYS A 130 15.78 -12.88 7.93
N TYR A 131 14.74 -13.70 8.00
CA TYR A 131 13.36 -13.31 7.77
C TYR A 131 12.43 -13.90 8.82
N LYS A 132 11.31 -13.22 9.09
CA LYS A 132 10.27 -13.70 10.01
C LYS A 132 8.90 -13.45 9.42
N PHE A 133 8.00 -14.41 9.60
CA PHE A 133 6.64 -14.37 9.08
C PHE A 133 5.67 -13.76 10.10
N SER A 134 4.98 -12.70 9.72
CA SER A 134 3.87 -12.10 10.50
C SER A 134 2.49 -12.47 9.96
N TRP A 135 2.43 -13.25 8.89
CA TRP A 135 1.22 -13.85 8.30
C TRP A 135 1.57 -15.19 7.65
N HIS A 136 0.57 -15.87 7.08
CA HIS A 136 0.75 -17.19 6.46
C HIS A 136 1.81 -17.16 5.31
N PRO A 137 2.88 -17.98 5.36
CA PRO A 137 4.05 -17.85 4.47
C PRO A 137 3.81 -18.07 2.97
N LYS A 138 2.77 -18.82 2.59
CA LYS A 138 2.56 -19.32 1.22
C LYS A 138 2.67 -18.25 0.13
N GLY A 139 2.07 -17.07 0.36
CA GLY A 139 2.13 -15.97 -0.60
C GLY A 139 3.53 -15.39 -0.76
N ALA A 140 4.28 -15.27 0.34
CA ALA A 140 5.65 -14.75 0.35
C ALA A 140 6.64 -15.73 -0.29
N LEU A 141 6.50 -17.03 -0.02
CA LEU A 141 7.37 -18.06 -0.60
C LEU A 141 7.16 -18.18 -2.11
N LYS A 142 5.90 -18.27 -2.55
CA LYS A 142 5.58 -18.41 -3.99
C LYS A 142 5.89 -17.17 -4.82
N LEU A 143 6.17 -16.03 -4.20
CA LEU A 143 6.58 -14.83 -4.93
C LEU A 143 7.79 -15.11 -5.82
N TYR A 144 8.73 -15.91 -5.32
CA TYR A 144 10.00 -16.23 -5.99
C TYR A 144 9.89 -17.35 -7.04
N GLN A 145 8.68 -17.87 -7.29
CA GLN A 145 8.38 -18.74 -8.43
C GLN A 145 7.60 -18.01 -9.52
N ARG A 146 7.19 -16.76 -9.27
CA ARG A 146 6.43 -15.96 -10.23
C ARG A 146 7.39 -15.20 -11.13
N SER A 147 6.91 -14.87 -12.33
CA SER A 147 7.64 -13.98 -13.22
C SER A 147 7.73 -12.57 -12.64
N ALA A 148 8.93 -12.02 -12.69
CA ALA A 148 9.24 -10.63 -12.41
C ALA A 148 9.54 -9.87 -13.71
N GLY A 149 9.58 -8.55 -13.62
CA GLY A 149 10.16 -7.77 -14.69
C GLY A 149 10.45 -6.34 -14.30
N TYR A 150 11.30 -5.71 -15.08
CA TYR A 150 11.72 -4.33 -14.92
C TYR A 150 12.06 -3.75 -16.29
N LEU A 151 12.07 -2.42 -16.38
CA LEU A 151 12.55 -1.70 -17.54
C LEU A 151 14.02 -1.36 -17.30
N GLU A 152 14.87 -1.72 -18.26
CA GLU A 152 16.30 -1.42 -18.23
C GLU A 152 16.71 -0.92 -19.61
N ASN A 153 17.29 0.28 -19.68
CA ASN A 153 17.71 0.94 -20.91
C ASN A 153 16.60 0.98 -22.00
N GLY A 154 15.36 1.22 -21.58
CA GLY A 154 14.18 1.27 -22.44
C GLY A 154 13.66 -0.09 -22.91
N LYS A 155 14.27 -1.20 -22.47
CA LYS A 155 13.84 -2.57 -22.79
C LYS A 155 13.24 -3.23 -21.57
N VAL A 156 12.10 -3.89 -21.75
CA VAL A 156 11.50 -4.66 -20.66
C VAL A 156 12.24 -5.98 -20.53
N ILE A 157 12.84 -6.19 -19.36
CA ILE A 157 13.46 -7.45 -18.97
C ILE A 157 12.43 -8.26 -18.21
N HIS A 158 12.23 -9.50 -18.66
CA HIS A 158 11.39 -10.48 -18.00
C HIS A 158 12.26 -11.55 -17.37
N VAL A 159 11.99 -11.87 -16.10
CA VAL A 159 12.66 -12.93 -15.35
C VAL A 159 11.61 -13.92 -14.90
N SER A 160 11.82 -15.21 -15.10
CA SER A 160 10.81 -16.25 -14.85
C SER A 160 11.24 -17.24 -13.76
N GLY A 161 10.29 -17.68 -12.95
CA GLY A 161 10.54 -18.76 -11.99
C GLY A 161 11.64 -18.41 -10.98
N GLU A 162 12.49 -19.39 -10.69
CA GLU A 162 13.58 -19.23 -9.71
C GLU A 162 14.73 -18.32 -10.18
N ASP A 163 14.80 -17.97 -11.47
CA ASP A 163 15.80 -17.03 -11.99
C ASP A 163 15.72 -15.65 -11.31
N VAL A 164 14.57 -15.32 -10.74
CA VAL A 164 14.37 -14.09 -9.95
C VAL A 164 15.34 -14.05 -8.75
N LEU A 165 15.64 -15.21 -8.15
CA LEU A 165 16.56 -15.29 -7.01
C LEU A 165 18.02 -15.09 -7.43
N TYR A 166 18.40 -15.53 -8.64
CA TYR A 166 19.73 -15.30 -9.21
C TYR A 166 19.95 -13.85 -9.68
N LYS A 167 18.86 -13.12 -9.92
CA LYS A 167 18.86 -11.72 -10.35
C LYS A 167 18.59 -10.74 -9.19
N ALA A 168 18.85 -11.15 -7.95
CA ALA A 168 18.76 -10.27 -6.81
C ALA A 168 19.75 -9.08 -6.98
N HIS A 169 19.25 -7.86 -6.87
CA HIS A 169 20.04 -6.65 -7.01
C HIS A 169 20.58 -6.21 -5.65
N PRO A 170 21.89 -5.99 -5.48
CA PRO A 170 22.38 -5.42 -4.23
C PRO A 170 21.77 -4.02 -4.02
N ILE A 171 21.31 -3.74 -2.81
CA ILE A 171 20.81 -2.43 -2.41
C ILE A 171 21.74 -1.89 -1.34
N ASP A 172 22.32 -0.71 -1.59
CA ASP A 172 23.16 0.00 -0.65
C ASP A 172 22.31 0.90 0.24
N LEU A 173 22.29 0.60 1.53
CA LEU A 173 21.63 1.39 2.58
C LEU A 173 22.59 1.72 3.73
N ASP A 174 23.91 1.75 3.47
CA ASP A 174 24.92 1.98 4.51
C ASP A 174 24.74 3.32 5.23
N ALA A 175 24.20 4.33 4.55
CA ALA A 175 23.90 5.64 5.15
C ALA A 175 22.82 5.58 6.25
N ILE A 176 22.04 4.49 6.31
CA ILE A 176 20.86 4.33 7.17
C ILE A 176 21.08 3.18 8.15
N LEU A 177 21.61 2.07 7.65
CA LEU A 177 21.95 0.88 8.41
C LEU A 177 23.39 0.46 8.11
N PRO A 178 24.39 1.13 8.72
CA PRO A 178 25.80 0.89 8.41
C PRO A 178 26.21 -0.56 8.60
N GLY A 179 26.86 -1.13 7.58
CA GLY A 179 27.40 -2.49 7.63
C GLY A 179 26.34 -3.58 7.43
N ILE A 180 25.09 -3.21 7.12
CA ILE A 180 24.02 -4.15 6.82
C ILE A 180 23.72 -4.09 5.33
N LYS A 181 23.90 -5.23 4.67
CA LYS A 181 23.66 -5.38 3.24
C LYS A 181 22.27 -5.90 2.94
N PHE A 182 21.71 -5.41 1.83
CA PHE A 182 20.39 -5.76 1.36
C PHE A 182 20.42 -6.20 -0.10
N GLU A 183 19.37 -6.91 -0.48
CA GLU A 183 19.13 -7.36 -1.85
C GLU A 183 17.67 -7.12 -2.24
N GLY A 184 17.47 -6.72 -3.48
CA GLY A 184 16.21 -6.34 -4.10
C GLY A 184 15.76 -7.34 -5.14
N PHE A 185 14.48 -7.69 -5.09
CA PHE A 185 13.85 -8.60 -6.05
C PHE A 185 12.78 -7.84 -6.83
N PRO A 186 12.88 -7.74 -8.16
CA PRO A 186 11.86 -7.07 -8.94
C PRO A 186 10.52 -7.81 -8.79
N ASN A 187 9.45 -7.04 -8.66
CA ASN A 187 8.09 -7.54 -8.72
C ASN A 187 7.66 -7.71 -10.19
N LYS A 188 6.44 -8.16 -10.42
CA LYS A 188 5.87 -8.22 -11.77
C LYS A 188 5.83 -6.82 -12.40
N PHE A 189 6.44 -6.67 -13.57
CA PHE A 189 6.36 -5.42 -14.33
C PHE A 189 4.92 -5.14 -14.79
N LEU A 190 4.43 -3.93 -14.51
CA LEU A 190 3.13 -3.47 -14.98
C LEU A 190 3.27 -2.07 -15.59
N TYR A 191 3.08 -1.98 -16.91
CA TYR A 191 3.09 -0.70 -17.66
C TYR A 191 2.17 0.37 -17.07
N ARG A 192 1.10 -0.04 -16.35
CA ARG A 192 0.17 0.88 -15.69
C ARG A 192 0.84 1.83 -14.70
N TYR A 193 1.97 1.45 -14.11
CA TYR A 193 2.68 2.33 -13.17
C TYR A 193 3.44 3.45 -13.88
N LEU A 194 4.02 3.17 -15.05
CA LEU A 194 4.65 4.22 -15.87
C LEU A 194 3.62 5.30 -16.24
N SER A 195 2.42 4.89 -16.67
CA SER A 195 1.36 5.86 -16.98
C SER A 195 0.81 6.55 -15.72
N ALA A 196 0.58 5.83 -14.63
CA ALA A 196 0.04 6.39 -13.39
C ALA A 196 0.96 7.43 -12.72
N TYR A 197 2.27 7.29 -12.90
CA TYR A 197 3.28 8.22 -12.39
C TYR A 197 3.73 9.26 -13.42
N GLY A 198 3.32 9.11 -14.69
CA GLY A 198 3.75 9.98 -15.78
C GLY A 198 5.26 9.87 -16.04
N LEU A 199 5.73 8.62 -16.19
CA LEU A 199 7.12 8.20 -16.40
C LEU A 199 7.30 7.48 -17.76
N GLN A 200 6.53 7.82 -18.78
CA GLN A 200 6.54 7.10 -20.07
C GLN A 200 7.89 7.19 -20.80
N SER A 201 8.67 8.24 -20.58
CA SER A 201 10.00 8.46 -21.15
C SER A 201 11.14 7.86 -20.32
N CYS A 202 10.82 7.29 -19.16
CA CYS A 202 11.80 6.72 -18.24
C CYS A 202 12.51 5.53 -18.90
N LYS A 203 13.85 5.48 -18.81
CA LYS A 203 14.65 4.39 -19.40
C LYS A 203 14.79 3.21 -18.46
N ASN A 204 14.75 3.44 -17.15
CA ASN A 204 14.92 2.43 -16.13
C ASN A 204 13.76 2.51 -15.14
N PHE A 205 13.02 1.42 -14.97
CA PHE A 205 11.88 1.37 -14.05
C PHE A 205 11.80 0.02 -13.38
N ALA A 206 11.85 0.01 -12.05
CA ALA A 206 11.62 -1.20 -11.28
C ALA A 206 10.80 -0.89 -10.03
N ARG A 207 9.94 -1.84 -9.68
CA ARG A 207 9.35 -1.93 -8.35
C ARG A 207 9.66 -3.31 -7.82
N GLY A 208 9.99 -3.42 -6.55
CA GLY A 208 10.42 -4.69 -6.00
C GLY A 208 10.37 -4.76 -4.50
N THR A 209 10.80 -5.92 -4.02
CA THR A 209 10.82 -6.27 -2.61
C THR A 209 12.26 -6.28 -2.10
N VAL A 210 12.53 -5.70 -0.92
CA VAL A 210 13.86 -5.78 -0.27
C VAL A 210 13.95 -6.90 0.77
N ARG A 211 15.12 -7.54 0.87
CA ARG A 211 15.51 -8.51 1.91
C ARG A 211 16.94 -8.26 2.35
N TYR A 212 17.33 -8.87 3.47
CA TYR A 212 18.73 -8.92 3.87
C TYR A 212 19.55 -9.78 2.90
N GLU A 213 20.81 -9.42 2.70
CA GLU A 213 21.75 -10.20 1.90
C GLU A 213 21.82 -11.66 2.37
N GLY A 214 21.79 -12.59 1.41
CA GLY A 214 21.84 -14.03 1.63
C GLY A 214 20.47 -14.71 1.65
N PHE A 215 19.38 -13.96 1.70
CA PHE A 215 18.02 -14.49 1.60
C PHE A 215 17.81 -15.22 0.26
N SER A 216 18.34 -14.70 -0.84
CA SER A 216 18.29 -15.26 -2.19
C SER A 216 18.89 -16.67 -2.23
N ASN A 217 20.11 -16.82 -1.69
CA ASN A 217 20.79 -18.10 -1.61
C ASN A 217 20.04 -19.09 -0.73
N ALA A 218 19.56 -18.66 0.43
CA ALA A 218 18.80 -19.52 1.34
C ALA A 218 17.44 -19.93 0.75
N MET A 219 16.77 -19.05 0.01
CA MET A 219 15.54 -19.38 -0.72
C MET A 219 15.78 -20.34 -1.88
N LEU A 220 16.90 -20.22 -2.61
CA LEU A 220 17.28 -21.17 -3.65
C LEU A 220 17.41 -22.59 -3.08
N ALA A 221 17.95 -22.74 -1.87
CA ALA A 221 18.01 -24.02 -1.20
C ALA A 221 16.62 -24.69 -1.10
N LEU A 222 15.58 -23.91 -0.82
CA LEU A 222 14.22 -24.42 -0.67
C LEU A 222 13.51 -24.60 -2.02
N VAL A 223 13.65 -23.67 -2.97
CA VAL A 223 12.98 -23.74 -4.28
C VAL A 223 13.52 -24.89 -5.13
N GLN A 224 14.81 -25.19 -5.00
CA GLN A 224 15.47 -26.31 -5.70
C GLN A 224 15.17 -27.68 -5.07
N THR A 225 14.41 -27.69 -3.97
CA THR A 225 13.76 -28.89 -3.45
C THR A 225 12.31 -28.93 -3.92
N ASP A 226 11.76 -30.13 -4.13
CA ASP A 226 10.37 -30.31 -4.57
C ASP A 226 9.32 -29.87 -3.50
N LEU A 227 9.75 -29.17 -2.44
CA LEU A 227 8.93 -28.66 -1.35
C LEU A 227 7.92 -27.58 -1.77
N PHE A 228 8.09 -26.94 -2.93
CA PHE A 228 7.17 -25.89 -3.38
C PHE A 228 5.97 -26.41 -4.17
N SER A 229 5.86 -27.73 -4.34
CA SER A 229 4.74 -28.35 -5.03
C SER A 229 3.42 -28.17 -4.27
N ASP A 230 2.36 -27.78 -5.00
CA ASP A 230 0.97 -27.80 -4.53
C ASP A 230 0.27 -29.15 -4.75
N ILE A 231 0.97 -30.13 -5.33
CA ILE A 231 0.40 -31.44 -5.61
C ILE A 231 0.32 -32.18 -4.28
N ALA A 232 -0.88 -32.63 -3.92
CA ALA A 232 -1.08 -33.47 -2.74
C ALA A 232 -0.30 -34.79 -2.89
N VAL A 233 0.35 -35.22 -1.82
CA VAL A 233 1.16 -36.44 -1.81
C VAL A 233 0.68 -37.43 -0.76
N PRO A 234 0.83 -38.75 -0.99
CA PRO A 234 0.36 -39.78 -0.06
C PRO A 234 0.93 -39.63 1.35
N GLN A 235 2.22 -39.29 1.46
CA GLN A 235 2.97 -39.20 2.71
C GLN A 235 2.46 -38.09 3.64
N LEU A 236 1.77 -37.09 3.08
CA LEU A 236 1.28 -35.92 3.81
C LEU A 236 -0.25 -35.96 4.01
N GLN A 237 -0.89 -37.10 3.78
CA GLN A 237 -2.30 -37.28 4.14
C GLN A 237 -2.46 -37.55 5.64
N PRO A 238 -3.60 -37.19 6.25
CA PRO A 238 -3.81 -37.35 7.70
C PRO A 238 -3.72 -38.79 8.20
N ASP A 239 -4.11 -39.76 7.37
CA ASP A 239 -4.14 -41.20 7.64
C ASP A 239 -2.81 -41.92 7.30
N ALA A 240 -1.88 -41.24 6.64
CA ALA A 240 -0.58 -41.80 6.33
C ALA A 240 0.25 -42.05 7.60
N PRO A 241 1.18 -43.02 7.60
CA PRO A 241 2.13 -43.21 8.70
C PRO A 241 2.92 -41.94 9.01
N ASP A 242 3.37 -41.77 10.25
CA ASP A 242 4.27 -40.68 10.62
C ASP A 242 5.55 -40.73 9.78
N ILE A 243 6.03 -39.55 9.39
CA ILE A 243 7.25 -39.38 8.62
C ILE A 243 8.04 -38.22 9.21
N THR A 244 9.36 -38.36 9.25
CA THR A 244 10.28 -37.30 9.65
C THR A 244 10.63 -36.38 8.49
N TRP A 245 11.18 -35.20 8.77
CA TRP A 245 11.64 -34.28 7.72
C TRP A 245 12.73 -34.92 6.85
N ARG A 246 13.67 -35.66 7.47
CA ARG A 246 14.69 -36.43 6.77
C ARG A 246 14.09 -37.43 5.79
N GLU A 247 13.20 -38.29 6.26
CA GLU A 247 12.54 -39.31 5.43
C GLU A 247 11.70 -38.67 4.31
N PHE A 248 11.04 -37.55 4.60
CA PHE A 248 10.24 -36.84 3.62
C PHE A 248 11.10 -36.20 2.52
N LEU A 249 12.26 -35.62 2.86
CA LEU A 249 13.22 -35.14 1.86
C LEU A 249 13.83 -36.28 1.04
N SER A 250 14.15 -37.43 1.66
CA SER A 250 14.58 -38.62 0.92
C SER A 250 13.52 -39.06 -0.10
N TRP A 251 12.25 -39.06 0.32
CA TRP A 251 11.14 -39.41 -0.55
C TRP A 251 10.98 -38.42 -1.71
N LEU A 252 11.03 -37.11 -1.46
CA LEU A 252 11.05 -36.08 -2.51
C LEU A 252 12.29 -36.23 -3.43
N ALA A 253 13.41 -36.67 -2.87
CA ALA A 253 14.62 -36.99 -3.60
C ALA A 253 14.47 -38.21 -4.53
N ARG A 254 13.35 -38.95 -4.43
CA ARG A 254 13.02 -40.19 -5.17
C ARG A 254 13.92 -41.38 -4.82
N GLY A 255 14.30 -41.50 -3.54
CA GLY A 255 15.05 -42.65 -3.07
C GLY A 255 14.88 -42.92 -1.58
N SER A 256 15.52 -43.97 -1.12
CA SER A 256 15.72 -44.29 0.29
C SER A 256 17.21 -44.26 0.52
N TYR A 257 17.67 -43.21 1.18
CA TYR A 257 19.08 -42.90 1.34
C TYR A 257 19.46 -42.98 2.81
N ASP A 258 20.69 -43.41 3.09
CA ASP A 258 21.31 -43.09 4.38
C ASP A 258 21.67 -41.60 4.47
N ASP A 259 22.15 -41.16 5.63
CA ASP A 259 22.46 -39.75 5.89
C ASP A 259 23.49 -39.16 4.92
N LYS A 260 24.54 -39.91 4.59
CA LYS A 260 25.61 -39.41 3.71
C LYS A 260 25.16 -39.39 2.26
N GLU A 261 24.41 -40.40 1.85
CA GLU A 261 23.81 -40.48 0.52
C GLU A 261 22.80 -39.34 0.31
N LEU A 262 21.93 -39.09 1.28
CA LEU A 262 20.93 -38.02 1.20
C LEU A 262 21.60 -36.65 1.06
N GLU A 263 22.61 -36.37 1.88
CA GLU A 263 23.35 -35.11 1.80
C GLU A 263 24.01 -34.91 0.43
N SER A 264 24.60 -35.97 -0.14
CA SER A 264 25.20 -35.92 -1.48
C SER A 264 24.16 -35.65 -2.58
N VAL A 265 23.00 -36.31 -2.51
CA VAL A 265 21.89 -36.11 -3.45
C VAL A 265 21.32 -34.70 -3.34
N LEU A 266 21.10 -34.21 -2.12
CA LEU A 266 20.60 -32.86 -1.88
C LEU A 266 21.62 -31.80 -2.30
N LEU A 267 22.92 -32.02 -2.06
CA LEU A 267 23.99 -31.11 -2.51
C LEU A 267 23.94 -30.91 -4.02
N SER A 268 23.79 -32.01 -4.78
CA SER A 268 23.63 -31.95 -6.23
C SER A 268 22.37 -31.19 -6.64
N ARG A 269 21.22 -31.45 -5.98
CA ARG A 269 19.95 -30.76 -6.25
C ARG A 269 20.02 -29.25 -6.00
N VAL A 270 20.70 -28.81 -4.95
CA VAL A 270 20.86 -27.38 -4.64
C VAL A 270 22.02 -26.72 -5.39
N GLY A 271 22.45 -27.30 -6.52
CA GLY A 271 23.46 -26.73 -7.40
C GLY A 271 24.89 -26.83 -6.87
N ASN A 272 25.21 -27.89 -6.12
CA ASN A 272 26.52 -28.12 -5.49
C ASN A 272 26.96 -27.02 -4.51
N SER A 273 26.01 -26.27 -3.96
CA SER A 273 26.28 -25.22 -2.98
C SER A 273 26.18 -25.75 -1.56
N HIS A 274 27.32 -25.81 -0.86
CA HIS A 274 27.37 -26.22 0.55
C HIS A 274 26.55 -25.27 1.43
N SER A 275 26.59 -23.96 1.18
CA SER A 275 25.81 -22.99 1.96
C SER A 275 24.30 -23.19 1.81
N ARG A 276 23.83 -23.69 0.66
CA ARG A 276 22.42 -24.04 0.45
C ARG A 276 22.06 -25.33 1.17
N LEU A 277 22.94 -26.32 1.14
CA LEU A 277 22.74 -27.55 1.92
C LEU A 277 22.69 -27.24 3.43
N ASP A 278 23.59 -26.39 3.92
CA ASP A 278 23.63 -25.93 5.30
C ASP A 278 22.34 -25.19 5.67
N THR A 279 21.75 -24.44 4.74
CA THR A 279 20.43 -23.83 4.95
C THR A 279 19.35 -24.86 5.25
N LEU A 280 19.30 -25.98 4.51
CA LEU A 280 18.34 -27.05 4.77
C LEU A 280 18.55 -27.69 6.15
N LYS A 281 19.83 -27.87 6.54
CA LYS A 281 20.21 -28.42 7.86
C LYS A 281 19.83 -27.48 8.99
N GLU A 282 20.17 -26.20 8.90
CA GLU A 282 19.83 -25.17 9.90
C GLU A 282 18.32 -24.96 10.02
N LEU A 283 17.57 -25.10 8.92
CA LEU A 283 16.12 -25.13 8.95
C LEU A 283 15.56 -26.40 9.59
N GLY A 284 16.38 -27.42 9.85
CA GLY A 284 15.95 -28.68 10.48
C GLY A 284 15.24 -29.62 9.53
N LEU A 285 15.35 -29.38 8.22
CA LEU A 285 14.68 -30.19 7.19
C LEU A 285 15.36 -31.54 6.95
N LEU A 286 16.58 -31.74 7.46
CA LEU A 286 17.27 -33.04 7.50
C LEU A 286 17.20 -33.70 8.90
N SER A 287 16.31 -33.23 9.78
CA SER A 287 16.18 -33.79 11.13
C SER A 287 15.17 -34.93 11.21
N ASP A 288 15.26 -35.71 12.28
CA ASP A 288 14.27 -36.76 12.64
C ASP A 288 13.02 -36.18 13.33
N THR A 289 12.82 -34.86 13.22
CA THR A 289 11.60 -34.21 13.71
C THR A 289 10.42 -34.64 12.84
N LYS A 290 9.33 -35.08 13.47
CA LYS A 290 8.10 -35.48 12.76
C LYS A 290 7.51 -34.30 11.98
N VAL A 291 7.01 -34.60 10.78
CA VAL A 291 6.33 -33.64 9.91
C VAL A 291 4.89 -33.46 10.36
N ASP A 292 4.46 -32.21 10.58
CA ASP A 292 3.03 -31.89 10.73
C ASP A 292 2.38 -31.75 9.35
N LYS A 293 1.70 -32.82 8.93
CA LYS A 293 1.18 -33.06 7.58
C LYS A 293 0.04 -32.10 7.23
N LYS A 294 0.18 -31.33 6.14
CA LYS A 294 -0.86 -30.42 5.62
C LYS A 294 -1.34 -30.77 4.19
N GLY A 295 -1.19 -32.03 3.77
CA GLY A 295 -1.65 -32.52 2.47
C GLY A 295 -0.69 -32.28 1.30
N THR A 296 -0.16 -31.06 1.17
CA THR A 296 0.80 -30.70 0.11
C THR A 296 2.19 -30.37 0.68
N PRO A 297 3.28 -30.56 -0.09
CA PRO A 297 4.63 -30.16 0.34
C PRO A 297 4.71 -28.69 0.75
N ILE A 298 4.16 -27.77 -0.05
CA ILE A 298 4.26 -26.33 0.24
C ILE A 298 3.45 -25.92 1.46
N ASP A 299 2.25 -26.48 1.67
CA ASP A 299 1.44 -26.15 2.85
C ASP A 299 2.08 -26.69 4.14
N THR A 300 2.72 -27.86 4.04
CA THR A 300 3.47 -28.49 5.14
C THR A 300 4.72 -27.67 5.48
N LEU A 301 5.49 -27.24 4.47
CA LEU A 301 6.61 -26.33 4.66
C LEU A 301 6.17 -24.98 5.24
N CYS A 302 5.08 -24.40 4.73
CA CYS A 302 4.55 -23.13 5.23
C CYS A 302 4.19 -23.23 6.72
N HIS A 303 3.51 -24.30 7.11
CA HIS A 303 3.14 -24.52 8.50
C HIS A 303 4.37 -24.61 9.40
N TYR A 304 5.37 -25.39 8.98
CA TYR A 304 6.61 -25.57 9.70
C TYR A 304 7.43 -24.28 9.84
N LEU A 305 7.62 -23.55 8.75
CA LEU A 305 8.34 -22.27 8.77
C LEU A 305 7.59 -21.20 9.57
N GLN A 306 6.26 -21.20 9.55
CA GLN A 306 5.47 -20.27 10.35
C GLN A 306 5.67 -20.50 11.85
N GLN A 307 5.74 -21.76 12.29
CA GLN A 307 6.04 -22.08 13.70
C GLN A 307 7.47 -21.73 14.07
N LYS A 308 8.43 -21.97 13.18
CA LYS A 308 9.86 -21.80 13.45
C LYS A 308 10.33 -20.34 13.36
N LEU A 309 9.74 -19.57 12.46
CA LEU A 309 10.20 -18.22 12.08
C LEU A 309 9.13 -17.15 12.31
N SER A 310 8.26 -17.32 13.30
CA SER A 310 7.39 -16.25 13.79
C SER A 310 8.14 -15.28 14.69
N TYR A 311 7.61 -14.07 14.85
CA TYR A 311 8.07 -13.13 15.87
C TYR A 311 7.73 -13.64 17.27
N ALA A 312 8.72 -13.67 18.15
CA ALA A 312 8.55 -13.89 19.58
C ALA A 312 8.10 -12.59 20.29
N PRO A 313 7.44 -12.69 21.45
CA PRO A 313 7.11 -11.51 22.25
C PRO A 313 8.34 -10.65 22.53
N GLY A 314 8.26 -9.34 22.28
CA GLY A 314 9.35 -8.39 22.48
C GLY A 314 10.27 -8.19 21.28
N GLU A 315 10.19 -9.03 20.25
CA GLU A 315 10.93 -8.82 19.01
C GLU A 315 10.30 -7.72 18.16
N ARG A 316 11.14 -7.02 17.40
CA ARG A 316 10.72 -5.88 16.59
C ARG A 316 10.73 -6.24 15.12
N ASP A 317 9.74 -5.74 14.39
CA ASP A 317 9.77 -5.67 12.94
C ASP A 317 10.30 -4.30 12.47
N MET A 318 10.62 -4.22 11.19
CA MET A 318 11.14 -3.06 10.51
C MET A 318 10.56 -2.98 9.10
N VAL A 319 10.13 -1.79 8.71
CA VAL A 319 9.78 -1.49 7.33
C VAL A 319 10.90 -0.68 6.70
N ILE A 320 11.35 -1.12 5.53
CA ILE A 320 12.25 -0.38 4.64
C ILE A 320 11.48 -0.06 3.36
N MET A 321 11.51 1.20 2.96
CA MET A 321 11.06 1.64 1.64
C MET A 321 12.09 2.61 1.06
N VAL A 322 12.56 2.34 -0.14
CA VAL A 322 13.60 3.10 -0.83
C VAL A 322 13.08 3.46 -2.21
N ASN A 323 13.09 4.74 -2.54
CA ASN A 323 12.88 5.23 -3.90
C ASN A 323 14.17 5.86 -4.39
N GLU A 324 14.74 5.27 -5.42
CA GLU A 324 15.91 5.78 -6.15
C GLU A 324 15.41 6.42 -7.44
N LEU A 325 15.68 7.71 -7.59
CA LEU A 325 15.25 8.50 -8.72
C LEU A 325 16.48 9.14 -9.37
N GLN A 326 16.57 9.05 -10.70
CA GLN A 326 17.51 9.84 -11.49
C GLN A 326 16.72 10.79 -12.38
N SER A 327 17.19 12.03 -12.46
CA SER A 327 16.55 13.09 -13.21
C SER A 327 17.55 13.90 -14.01
N GLU A 328 17.08 14.48 -15.11
CA GLU A 328 17.82 15.38 -15.97
C GLU A 328 17.16 16.76 -15.96
N PHE A 329 17.95 17.81 -15.74
CA PHE A 329 17.48 19.19 -15.76
C PHE A 329 18.05 19.95 -16.97
N PRO A 330 17.22 20.71 -17.70
CA PRO A 330 17.70 21.60 -18.74
C PRO A 330 18.52 22.74 -18.13
N ARG A 331 19.79 22.86 -18.53
CA ARG A 331 20.61 24.07 -18.25
C ARG A 331 20.55 25.03 -19.43
N GLN A 332 20.74 26.33 -19.14
CA GLN A 332 20.89 27.40 -20.13
C GLN A 332 22.17 27.29 -21.01
N SER A 333 23.05 26.30 -20.79
CA SER A 333 24.27 26.08 -21.59
C SER A 333 24.58 24.59 -21.76
N ASP A 334 24.51 24.10 -23.01
CA ASP A 334 24.99 22.87 -23.70
C ASP A 334 25.33 21.55 -22.98
N SER A 335 25.14 21.41 -21.66
CA SER A 335 25.21 20.10 -20.98
C SER A 335 24.06 19.93 -19.98
N ALA A 336 23.20 18.94 -20.25
CA ALA A 336 22.18 18.48 -19.31
C ALA A 336 22.84 18.04 -18.00
N HIS A 337 22.22 18.39 -16.87
CA HIS A 337 22.74 18.02 -15.56
C HIS A 337 21.92 16.86 -14.99
N GLN A 338 22.61 15.78 -14.62
CA GLN A 338 22.00 14.62 -13.96
C GLN A 338 22.03 14.77 -12.45
N GLN A 339 20.91 14.48 -11.80
CA GLN A 339 20.77 14.46 -10.35
C GLN A 339 20.18 13.12 -9.91
N GLN A 340 20.79 12.52 -8.88
CA GLN A 340 20.28 11.32 -8.23
C GLN A 340 19.72 11.69 -6.85
N GLU A 341 18.50 11.24 -6.57
CA GLU A 341 17.81 11.44 -5.30
C GLU A 341 17.40 10.08 -4.75
N VAL A 342 17.69 9.83 -3.47
CA VAL A 342 17.30 8.61 -2.77
C VAL A 342 16.43 9.00 -1.59
N THR A 343 15.15 8.66 -1.63
CA THR A 343 14.25 8.82 -0.49
C THR A 343 14.12 7.49 0.21
N THR A 344 14.42 7.46 1.51
CA THR A 344 14.27 6.23 2.31
C THR A 344 13.39 6.48 3.52
N ILE A 345 12.46 5.55 3.74
CA ILE A 345 11.73 5.41 4.99
C ILE A 345 12.22 4.16 5.69
N GLN A 346 12.68 4.34 6.92
CA GLN A 346 12.92 3.26 7.87
C GLN A 346 12.03 3.48 9.09
N HIS A 347 11.25 2.47 9.45
CA HIS A 347 10.45 2.51 10.67
C HIS A 347 10.53 1.17 11.41
N ALA A 348 10.85 1.21 12.70
CA ALA A 348 11.03 0.03 13.55
C ALA A 348 9.93 -0.06 14.62
N GLY A 349 9.41 -1.26 14.84
CA GLY A 349 8.20 -1.47 15.62
C GLY A 349 8.43 -1.30 17.10
N LYS A 350 7.38 -0.93 17.83
CA LYS A 350 7.41 -0.96 19.29
C LYS A 350 7.15 -2.39 19.79
N PRO A 351 7.94 -2.91 20.74
CA PRO A 351 7.82 -4.29 21.25
C PRO A 351 6.45 -4.68 21.83
N SER A 352 5.59 -3.71 22.18
CA SER A 352 4.32 -3.92 22.90
C SER A 352 3.05 -3.64 22.07
N SER A 353 3.17 -3.35 20.78
CA SER A 353 2.03 -3.12 19.88
C SER A 353 2.05 -4.08 18.69
N SER A 354 0.90 -4.33 18.07
CA SER A 354 0.77 -5.10 16.82
C SER A 354 1.87 -4.77 15.82
N ALA A 355 2.45 -5.79 15.16
CA ALA A 355 3.52 -5.67 14.16
C ALA A 355 3.32 -4.45 13.24
N LEU A 356 4.37 -3.65 12.99
CA LEU A 356 4.29 -2.44 12.18
C LEU A 356 3.67 -2.68 10.81
N THR A 357 3.93 -3.82 10.20
CA THR A 357 3.32 -4.13 8.90
C THR A 357 1.79 -4.15 9.02
N GLY A 358 1.27 -4.73 10.10
CA GLY A 358 -0.16 -4.70 10.43
C GLY A 358 -0.63 -3.34 10.95
N TYR A 359 0.25 -2.54 11.56
CA TYR A 359 -0.05 -1.21 12.07
C TYR A 359 -0.15 -0.19 10.92
N ALA A 360 0.82 -0.10 10.02
CA ALA A 360 0.81 0.76 8.82
C ALA A 360 -0.43 0.52 7.96
N LEU A 361 -0.78 -0.75 7.70
CA LEU A 361 -2.00 -1.11 6.96
C LEU A 361 -3.30 -0.64 7.66
N ARG A 362 -3.33 -0.56 8.99
CA ARG A 362 -4.49 -0.11 9.77
C ARG A 362 -4.52 1.42 9.95
N TYR A 363 -3.34 2.04 10.08
CA TYR A 363 -3.16 3.45 10.35
C TYR A 363 -3.49 4.30 9.13
N ASP A 364 -3.01 3.92 7.96
CA ASP A 364 -3.27 4.67 6.72
C ASP A 364 -4.74 4.60 6.32
N GLY A 365 -5.40 3.44 6.54
CA GLY A 365 -6.86 3.32 6.40
C GLY A 365 -7.63 4.23 7.36
N SER A 366 -7.14 4.43 8.59
CA SER A 366 -7.74 5.33 9.58
C SER A 366 -7.47 6.81 9.28
N ALA A 367 -6.27 7.15 8.81
CA ALA A 367 -5.86 8.51 8.46
C ALA A 367 -6.54 8.99 7.16
N THR A 368 -6.64 8.14 6.14
CA THR A 368 -7.45 8.44 4.93
C THR A 368 -8.92 8.60 5.27
N THR A 369 -9.48 7.76 6.15
CA THR A 369 -10.86 7.95 6.66
C THR A 369 -11.02 9.32 7.33
N THR A 370 -10.01 9.77 8.08
CA THR A 370 -10.02 11.09 8.75
C THR A 370 -9.90 12.26 7.75
N MET A 371 -9.05 12.15 6.73
CA MET A 371 -8.93 13.16 5.66
C MET A 371 -10.18 13.24 4.76
N ILE A 372 -10.81 12.11 4.45
CA ILE A 372 -12.07 12.06 3.68
C ILE A 372 -13.19 12.78 4.42
N VAL A 373 -13.25 12.66 5.76
CA VAL A 373 -14.22 13.38 6.60
C VAL A 373 -13.94 14.89 6.65
N GLY A 374 -12.70 15.33 6.41
CA GLY A 374 -12.28 16.73 6.53
C GLY A 374 -12.16 17.55 5.23
N MET A 375 -11.95 16.94 4.07
CA MET A 375 -11.53 17.68 2.85
C MET A 375 -12.34 17.39 1.57
N ILE A 376 -13.32 16.48 1.60
CA ILE A 376 -14.21 16.22 0.45
C ILE A 376 -15.63 16.68 0.80
N PRO A 377 -16.14 17.78 0.22
CA PRO A 377 -17.43 18.33 0.61
C PRO A 377 -18.55 17.56 -0.09
N MET A 378 -18.88 16.33 0.33
CA MET A 378 -20.14 15.70 -0.08
C MET A 378 -20.83 14.89 1.03
N LYS A 379 -22.16 14.96 0.97
CA LYS A 379 -23.11 14.70 2.06
C LYS A 379 -23.22 13.21 2.40
N LYS A 380 -23.08 12.93 3.70
CA LYS A 380 -23.50 11.72 4.46
C LYS A 380 -22.63 10.47 4.30
N ILE A 381 -21.83 10.18 5.33
CA ILE A 381 -21.68 8.85 5.97
C ILE A 381 -21.25 9.06 7.44
N VAL A 382 -21.81 8.24 8.34
CA VAL A 382 -21.47 8.14 9.76
C VAL A 382 -20.64 6.86 9.94
N VAL A 383 -19.51 6.91 10.66
CA VAL A 383 -19.17 6.03 11.81
C VAL A 383 -17.77 6.37 12.39
N ARG A 384 -17.81 6.49 13.73
CA ARG A 384 -16.81 6.56 14.81
C ARG A 384 -15.29 6.55 14.55
N VAL A 385 -14.73 7.66 15.00
CA VAL A 385 -13.34 8.07 15.29
C VAL A 385 -12.65 7.19 16.34
N PHE A 386 -11.34 6.93 16.15
CA PHE A 386 -10.35 7.01 17.22
C PHE A 386 -9.02 7.56 16.68
N SER A 387 -8.52 8.58 17.38
CA SER A 387 -7.45 9.51 17.03
C SER A 387 -6.07 8.87 16.95
N LEU A 388 -5.19 9.46 16.14
CA LEU A 388 -3.80 9.06 16.00
C LEU A 388 -2.85 10.24 16.20
N LEU A 389 -2.14 10.20 17.33
CA LEU A 389 -0.95 11.00 17.62
C LEU A 389 0.21 10.55 16.72
N PHE A 390 0.77 11.48 15.96
CA PHE A 390 2.09 11.34 15.34
C PHE A 390 3.18 11.36 16.43
N LEU A 391 3.85 10.23 16.65
CA LEU A 391 5.13 10.09 17.36
C LEU A 391 5.99 9.15 16.51
N GLY A 392 7.21 9.42 16.09
CA GLY A 392 8.06 10.60 16.14
C GLY A 392 9.25 10.28 15.21
N ILE A 393 9.74 11.27 14.47
CA ILE A 393 11.02 11.19 13.76
C ILE A 393 12.07 11.60 14.77
N ASN A 394 13.05 10.73 15.02
CA ASN A 394 14.14 11.03 15.93
C ASN A 394 14.93 12.23 15.40
N GLN A 395 15.18 13.20 16.29
CA GLN A 395 15.76 14.50 16.01
C GLN A 395 17.13 14.39 15.32
N LYS A 396 17.20 14.82 14.05
CA LYS A 396 18.37 15.57 13.60
C LYS A 396 18.18 17.00 14.10
N GLU A 397 19.22 17.56 14.73
CA GLU A 397 19.23 18.95 15.17
C GLU A 397 18.73 19.88 14.05
N CYS A 398 17.75 20.75 14.34
CA CYS A 398 17.24 21.67 13.33
C CYS A 398 18.40 22.56 12.84
N ASN A 399 18.78 22.42 11.57
CA ASN A 399 19.74 23.33 10.97
C ASN A 399 19.07 24.71 10.79
N ALA A 400 19.51 25.71 11.57
CA ALA A 400 18.89 27.02 11.63
C ALA A 400 18.90 27.82 10.30
N THR A 401 19.77 27.47 9.35
CA THR A 401 19.79 28.13 8.03
C THR A 401 18.80 27.53 7.05
N THR A 402 18.55 26.22 7.10
CA THR A 402 17.73 25.50 6.11
C THR A 402 16.35 25.09 6.63
N HIS A 403 16.15 25.08 7.94
CA HIS A 403 14.92 24.61 8.59
C HIS A 403 14.28 25.69 9.48
N PHE A 404 12.96 25.65 9.57
CA PHE A 404 12.15 26.35 10.56
C PHE A 404 11.79 25.38 11.70
N ARG A 405 11.91 25.85 12.94
CA ARG A 405 11.57 25.08 14.14
C ARG A 405 10.17 25.46 14.61
N CYS A 406 9.26 24.52 14.51
CA CYS A 406 7.88 24.61 14.98
C CYS A 406 7.81 24.78 16.50
N GLN A 407 6.69 25.29 17.00
CA GLN A 407 6.45 25.49 18.44
C GLN A 407 6.39 24.16 19.21
N ASN A 408 5.89 23.10 18.56
CA ASN A 408 5.92 21.72 19.06
C ASN A 408 7.30 21.04 18.97
N GLY A 409 8.34 21.74 18.52
CA GLY A 409 9.71 21.25 18.44
C GLY A 409 10.07 20.47 17.18
N ARG A 410 9.16 20.33 16.22
CA ARG A 410 9.42 19.72 14.90
C ARG A 410 10.25 20.66 14.01
N CYS A 411 11.08 20.11 13.12
CA CYS A 411 11.81 20.90 12.11
C CYS A 411 11.16 20.67 10.75
N ILE A 412 10.80 21.75 10.05
CA ILE A 412 10.35 21.72 8.66
C ILE A 412 11.32 22.50 7.78
N PRO A 413 11.44 22.23 6.48
CA PRO A 413 12.13 23.10 5.53
C PRO A 413 11.67 24.56 5.65
N ARG A 414 12.60 25.51 5.66
CA ARG A 414 12.28 26.94 5.86
C ARG A 414 11.35 27.51 4.77
N ARG A 415 11.33 26.89 3.59
CA ARG A 415 10.40 27.21 2.47
C ARG A 415 8.94 26.87 2.77
N TRP A 416 8.68 25.99 3.73
CA TRP A 416 7.34 25.59 4.17
C TRP A 416 6.76 26.53 5.23
N LYS A 417 7.57 27.47 5.73
CA LYS A 417 7.03 28.55 6.53
C LYS A 417 6.20 29.47 5.62
N CYS A 418 4.92 29.66 5.93
CA CYS A 418 4.01 30.52 5.19
C CYS A 418 3.63 29.98 3.79
N ASP A 419 3.52 28.67 3.65
CA ASP A 419 3.20 28.03 2.36
C ASP A 419 1.73 27.59 2.23
N ARG A 420 0.90 27.92 3.23
CA ARG A 420 -0.54 27.65 3.34
C ARG A 420 -0.90 26.24 3.84
N TYR A 421 0.08 25.42 4.19
CA TYR A 421 -0.14 24.11 4.79
C TYR A 421 0.32 24.10 6.26
N ASN A 422 -0.32 23.25 7.06
CA ASN A 422 0.10 23.02 8.44
C ASN A 422 1.10 21.85 8.47
N ASP A 423 2.33 22.13 8.07
CA ASP A 423 3.42 21.15 8.03
C ASP A 423 4.00 20.89 9.43
N CYS A 424 3.92 21.88 10.31
CA CYS A 424 4.28 21.70 11.72
C CYS A 424 3.33 20.74 12.45
N GLY A 425 2.06 20.67 12.05
CA GLY A 425 0.99 19.93 12.74
C GLY A 425 0.33 20.71 13.89
N ASP A 426 0.94 21.81 14.34
CA ASP A 426 0.43 22.75 15.36
C ASP A 426 0.13 24.15 14.80
N ALA A 427 0.23 24.33 13.48
CA ALA A 427 0.07 25.56 12.71
C ALA A 427 1.08 26.68 13.01
N SER A 428 2.17 26.39 13.73
CA SER A 428 3.17 27.40 14.11
C SER A 428 3.99 27.92 12.93
N ASP A 429 4.12 27.15 11.85
CA ASP A 429 4.68 27.55 10.56
C ASP A 429 3.88 28.64 9.83
N GLU A 430 2.57 28.65 10.04
CA GLU A 430 1.67 29.60 9.41
C GLU A 430 1.40 30.84 10.27
N THR A 431 2.15 31.02 11.36
CA THR A 431 2.06 32.19 12.24
C THR A 431 3.05 33.30 11.87
N GLY A 432 2.57 34.55 11.84
CA GLY A 432 3.41 35.74 11.61
C GLY A 432 3.90 35.91 10.16
N CYS A 433 3.16 35.38 9.19
CA CYS A 433 3.46 35.48 7.77
C CYS A 433 3.12 36.87 7.20
N PRO A 434 3.84 37.33 6.16
CA PRO A 434 3.56 38.60 5.51
C PRO A 434 2.18 38.59 4.84
N THR A 435 1.47 39.71 4.92
CA THR A 435 0.15 39.91 4.29
C THR A 435 0.27 39.84 2.77
N LEU A 436 -0.43 38.90 2.14
CA LEU A 436 -0.46 38.73 0.69
C LEU A 436 -1.31 39.81 0.01
N HIS A 437 -0.92 40.20 -1.21
CA HIS A 437 -1.70 41.12 -2.03
C HIS A 437 -2.96 40.42 -2.61
N PRO A 438 -4.12 41.09 -2.71
CA PRO A 438 -5.39 40.50 -3.17
C PRO A 438 -5.43 39.98 -4.62
N SER A 439 -4.33 40.04 -5.36
CA SER A 439 -4.17 39.46 -6.71
C SER A 439 -3.46 38.08 -6.69
N GLN A 440 -3.04 37.61 -5.51
CA GLN A 440 -2.32 36.35 -5.31
C GLN A 440 -3.16 35.30 -4.53
N CYS A 441 -4.42 35.64 -4.21
CA CYS A 441 -5.43 34.71 -3.67
C CYS A 441 -6.08 33.97 -4.86
N TYR A 442 -5.88 32.66 -4.94
CA TYR A 442 -6.44 31.81 -6.01
C TYR A 442 -7.86 31.30 -5.68
N ASP A 443 -8.32 31.48 -4.44
CA ASP A 443 -9.65 31.06 -4.00
C ASP A 443 -10.62 32.25 -4.02
N VAL A 444 -11.67 32.15 -4.85
CA VAL A 444 -12.75 33.14 -4.96
C VAL A 444 -14.04 32.45 -4.53
N PHE A 445 -14.67 32.92 -3.46
CA PHE A 445 -15.97 32.43 -2.99
C PHE A 445 -17.06 33.49 -3.17
N LEU A 446 -18.26 33.04 -3.52
CA LEU A 446 -19.48 33.85 -3.60
C LEU A 446 -20.04 34.10 -2.18
N THR A 447 -20.75 35.21 -1.98
CA THR A 447 -21.35 35.61 -0.69
C THR A 447 -22.28 34.54 -0.11
N SER A 448 -22.96 33.77 -0.96
CA SER A 448 -23.83 32.65 -0.58
C SER A 448 -23.07 31.44 -0.03
N GLU A 449 -21.82 31.23 -0.45
CA GLU A 449 -20.96 30.13 -0.01
C GLU A 449 -20.37 30.43 1.38
N CYS A 450 -20.15 31.71 1.68
CA CYS A 450 -19.67 32.19 2.98
C CYS A 450 -20.73 32.03 4.10
N ALA A 451 -22.02 32.27 3.79
CA ALA A 451 -23.13 32.15 4.75
C ALA A 451 -23.39 30.70 5.24
N LEU A 452 -22.90 29.70 4.51
CA LEU A 452 -23.08 28.27 4.83
C LEU A 452 -21.98 27.69 5.73
N LEU A 453 -20.93 28.46 6.05
CA LEU A 453 -19.74 28.02 6.79
C LEU A 453 -19.76 28.39 8.29
N ASN A 454 -20.95 28.71 8.83
CA ASN A 454 -21.15 29.28 10.17
C ASN A 454 -20.86 28.34 11.37
N SER A 455 -20.14 27.23 11.15
CA SER A 455 -19.87 26.22 12.18
C SER A 455 -18.40 25.78 12.28
N THR A 456 -17.46 26.61 11.84
CA THR A 456 -16.03 26.46 12.17
C THR A 456 -15.53 27.69 12.92
N TYR A 457 -15.00 27.50 14.13
CA TYR A 457 -14.23 28.51 14.88
C TYR A 457 -12.87 28.73 14.18
N PRO A 458 -12.34 29.97 13.99
CA PRO A 458 -12.77 31.30 14.47
C PRO A 458 -13.32 32.23 13.34
N PRO A 459 -13.80 33.48 13.62
CA PRO A 459 -14.90 34.13 12.89
C PRO A 459 -14.50 34.85 11.58
N ILE A 460 -15.51 35.07 10.73
CA ILE A 460 -15.44 35.78 9.44
C ILE A 460 -15.95 37.21 9.64
N CYS A 461 -15.16 38.24 9.28
CA CYS A 461 -15.61 39.65 9.31
C CYS A 461 -16.48 39.95 8.05
N LEU A 462 -17.54 40.74 8.21
CA LEU A 462 -18.38 41.32 7.13
C LEU A 462 -17.90 42.75 6.85
N ASP A 463 -17.76 43.12 5.59
CA ASP A 463 -17.76 44.54 5.21
C ASP A 463 -18.68 44.79 4.00
N HIS A 464 -19.49 45.83 4.13
CA HIS A 464 -20.36 46.36 3.11
C HIS A 464 -19.54 47.35 2.29
N VAL A 465 -19.27 47.09 1.00
CA VAL A 465 -19.28 48.14 -0.06
C VAL A 465 -18.86 47.64 -1.45
N MET A 466 -18.21 46.48 -1.65
CA MET A 466 -17.84 46.04 -3.02
C MET A 466 -18.01 44.53 -3.26
N SER A 467 -18.73 44.17 -4.32
CA SER A 467 -18.94 42.80 -4.79
C SER A 467 -17.61 42.07 -5.10
N TYR A 468 -17.35 41.01 -4.32
CA TYR A 468 -16.27 39.99 -4.40
C TYR A 468 -14.86 40.37 -3.90
N LYS A 469 -14.41 39.67 -2.83
CA LYS A 469 -13.07 39.06 -2.57
C LYS A 469 -13.00 38.54 -1.13
N PHE A 470 -12.58 37.28 -0.91
CA PHE A 470 -12.26 36.74 0.43
C PHE A 470 -10.94 35.96 0.39
N CYS A 471 -10.07 36.16 1.38
CA CYS A 471 -8.81 35.41 1.54
C CYS A 471 -8.75 34.88 2.98
N ARG A 472 -8.43 33.58 3.14
CA ARG A 472 -8.74 32.81 4.37
C ARG A 472 -7.85 33.09 5.60
N ASN A 473 -7.06 34.17 5.72
CA ASN A 473 -6.40 34.43 7.03
C ASN A 473 -5.66 35.77 7.27
N PHE A 474 -5.77 36.80 6.42
CA PHE A 474 -4.95 38.00 6.61
C PHE A 474 -5.75 39.28 6.44
N CYS A 475 -6.57 39.64 7.42
CA CYS A 475 -7.04 41.01 7.58
C CYS A 475 -7.06 41.35 9.08
N GLY A 476 -6.11 42.17 9.52
CA GLY A 476 -6.13 42.80 10.83
C GLY A 476 -7.16 43.94 10.91
N HIS A 477 -8.38 43.71 10.46
CA HIS A 477 -9.49 44.65 10.54
C HIS A 477 -10.75 43.92 10.99
N CYS A 478 -10.92 43.81 12.31
CA CYS A 478 -12.19 43.49 12.94
C CYS A 478 -12.31 44.50 14.10
N GLU A 479 -12.92 45.66 13.83
CA GLU A 479 -13.34 46.61 14.87
C GLU A 479 -14.83 46.34 15.15
N GLY A 480 -15.16 45.88 16.36
CA GLY A 480 -16.55 45.70 16.81
C GLY A 480 -16.65 44.93 18.13
N SER A 481 -17.09 45.63 19.19
CA SER A 481 -17.23 45.14 20.57
C SER A 481 -18.36 44.13 20.77
N ALA A 482 -18.21 43.27 21.78
CA ALA A 482 -18.94 42.02 21.99
C ALA A 482 -20.33 42.10 22.67
N ASP A 483 -21.09 43.18 22.58
CA ASP A 483 -22.24 43.40 23.49
C ASP A 483 -23.67 43.46 22.88
N ASP A 484 -23.88 43.35 21.56
CA ASP A 484 -25.23 43.54 20.97
C ASP A 484 -25.87 42.27 20.36
N LEU A 485 -26.14 41.25 21.17
CA LEU A 485 -27.04 40.14 20.79
C LEU A 485 -28.23 40.03 21.75
N THR A 486 -29.29 40.80 21.48
CA THR A 486 -30.63 40.56 22.03
C THR A 486 -31.64 40.13 20.96
N TRP A 487 -31.97 38.82 20.97
CA TRP A 487 -33.31 38.19 20.77
C TRP A 487 -34.11 38.36 19.45
N PRO A 488 -35.24 37.63 19.21
CA PRO A 488 -35.86 36.51 19.95
C PRO A 488 -36.30 35.31 19.07
N PHE A 489 -36.42 34.11 19.64
CA PHE A 489 -37.61 33.22 19.53
C PHE A 489 -37.38 31.98 20.40
N ARG A 490 -38.07 31.94 21.55
CA ARG A 490 -38.28 30.74 22.37
C ARG A 490 -39.56 30.05 21.89
N GLY A 491 -39.50 28.73 21.69
CA GLY A 491 -40.65 27.83 21.54
C GLY A 491 -40.20 26.38 21.81
N PRO A 492 -41.02 25.53 22.47
CA PRO A 492 -40.52 24.59 23.49
C PRO A 492 -40.11 23.20 22.97
N LEU A 493 -39.16 22.61 23.70
CA LEU A 493 -38.81 21.19 23.71
C LEU A 493 -40.04 20.29 23.96
N LEU A 494 -40.33 19.38 23.04
CA LEU A 494 -41.12 18.17 23.29
C LEU A 494 -40.25 16.96 22.98
N GLY A 495 -40.10 16.08 23.98
CA GLY A 495 -39.25 14.90 23.92
C GLY A 495 -39.99 13.61 23.55
N LEU A 496 -39.24 12.53 23.73
CA LEU A 496 -39.59 11.09 23.73
C LEU A 496 -39.74 10.39 22.37
N GLY A 497 -39.04 9.25 22.27
CA GLY A 497 -39.53 8.10 21.50
C GLY A 497 -38.46 7.29 20.78
N PHE A 498 -37.78 6.40 21.50
CA PHE A 498 -37.31 5.13 20.92
C PHE A 498 -38.49 4.44 20.24
N LEU A 499 -38.30 3.85 19.07
CA LEU A 499 -38.98 2.63 18.63
C LEU A 499 -38.23 2.01 17.43
N ARG A 500 -37.66 0.82 17.67
CA ARG A 500 -37.52 -0.28 16.70
C ARG A 500 -38.91 -0.88 16.44
N PRO A 501 -39.19 -1.56 15.32
CA PRO A 501 -38.45 -2.72 14.80
C PRO A 501 -37.47 -2.41 13.67
#